data_AF-A0A842WGW5-F1
#
_entry.id   AF-A0A842WGW5-F1
#
_cell.length_a   1.000
_cell.length_b   1.000
_cell.length_c   1.000
_cell.angle_alpha   90.00
_cell.angle_beta   90.00
_cell.angle_gamma   90.00
#
_symmetry.space_group_name_H-M   'P 1'
#
loop_
_entity.id
_entity.type
_entity.pdbx_description
1 polymer ?
#
loop_
_entity_poly.entity_id
_entity_poly.type
_entity_poly.pdbx_seq_one_letter_code
_entity_poly.pdbx_strand_id
1 'polypeptide(L)'
;MSSKRMAIAVVVGLLSGIFCAVGTAQMADEGKFDFEVTNGLLASTVYNRILIGLVVGLAGGIAMHPVLRGALAGAIVSMAISIHPIVDGNPMGGLMPLLFGIAYGVIADVLSTRYGR
;
A
#
# COMPACT_ATOMS: atom_id res chain seq x y z
N MET A 1 15.51 -16.47 3.65
CA MET A 1 14.96 -15.11 3.87
C MET A 1 16.06 -14.24 4.46
N SER A 2 16.25 -13.03 3.94
CA SER A 2 17.23 -12.06 4.48
C SER A 2 16.50 -11.04 5.35
N SER A 3 16.89 -10.91 6.62
CA SER A 3 16.31 -9.92 7.54
C SER A 3 16.41 -8.49 6.99
N LYS A 4 17.43 -8.21 6.16
CA LYS A 4 17.62 -6.92 5.48
C LYS A 4 16.49 -6.63 4.48
N ARG A 5 16.11 -7.62 3.67
CA ARG A 5 15.01 -7.48 2.71
C ARG A 5 13.70 -7.13 3.41
N MET A 6 13.41 -7.82 4.51
CA MET A 6 12.18 -7.59 5.28
C MET A 6 12.17 -6.17 5.89
N ALA A 7 13.28 -5.75 6.48
CA ALA A 7 13.42 -4.40 7.01
C ALA A 7 13.21 -3.33 5.93
N ILE A 8 13.85 -3.47 4.76
CA ILE A 8 13.70 -2.52 3.66
C ILE A 8 12.25 -2.46 3.17
N ALA A 9 11.61 -3.60 2.95
CA ALA A 9 10.24 -3.65 2.45
C ALA A 9 9.24 -3.01 3.44
N VAL A 10 9.41 -3.26 4.74
CA VAL A 10 8.58 -2.65 5.79
C VAL A 10 8.83 -1.15 5.92
N VAL A 11 10.10 -0.70 5.85
CA VAL A 11 10.42 0.74 5.90
C VAL A 11 9.83 1.48 4.69
N VAL A 12 9.94 0.92 3.49
CA VAL A 12 9.32 1.49 2.29
C VAL A 12 7.79 1.51 2.43
N GLY A 13 7.19 0.43 2.96
CA GLY A 13 5.77 0.35 3.29
C GLY A 13 5.32 1.42 4.29
N LEU A 14 6.10 1.66 5.34
CA LEU A 14 5.82 2.69 6.34
C LEU A 14 5.91 4.11 5.74
N LEU A 15 6.98 4.40 4.99
CA LEU A 15 7.18 5.71 4.36
C LEU A 15 6.07 6.03 3.35
N SER A 16 5.72 5.05 2.51
CA SER A 16 4.59 5.16 1.59
C SER A 16 3.24 5.28 2.30
N GLY A 17 3.08 4.62 3.44
CA GLY A 17 1.90 4.76 4.31
C GLY A 17 1.72 6.17 4.84
N ILE A 18 2.77 6.74 5.43
CA ILE A 18 2.77 8.12 5.93
C ILE A 18 2.50 9.10 4.78
N PHE A 19 3.16 8.91 3.64
CA PHE A 19 2.93 9.75 2.46
C PHE A 19 1.49 9.66 1.95
N CYS A 20 0.91 8.45 1.88
CA CYS A 20 -0.49 8.27 1.52
C CYS A 20 -1.44 8.93 2.52
N ALA A 21 -1.20 8.79 3.82
CA ALA A 21 -2.07 9.39 4.84
C ALA A 21 -2.05 10.92 4.79
N VAL A 22 -0.86 11.53 4.65
CA VAL A 22 -0.73 12.98 4.48
C VAL A 22 -1.42 13.44 3.20
N GLY A 23 -1.21 12.72 2.08
CA GLY A 23 -1.87 13.05 0.81
C GLY A 23 -3.40 12.96 0.89
N THR A 24 -3.93 11.92 1.54
CA THR A 24 -5.38 11.78 1.76
C THR A 24 -5.92 12.90 2.64
N ALA A 25 -5.20 13.27 3.71
CA ALA A 25 -5.61 14.37 4.59
C ALA A 25 -5.63 15.72 3.86
N GLN A 26 -4.60 16.02 3.05
CA GLN A 26 -4.53 17.26 2.26
C GLN A 26 -5.65 17.33 1.21
N MET A 27 -5.89 16.23 0.49
CA MET A 27 -6.96 16.17 -0.52
C MET A 27 -8.36 16.29 0.10
N ALA A 28 -8.52 15.88 1.36
CA ALA A 28 -9.76 16.07 2.11
C ALA A 28 -9.96 17.53 2.52
N ASP A 29 -8.92 18.21 3.00
CA ASP A 29 -8.94 19.65 3.31
C ASP A 29 -9.26 20.51 2.07
N GLU A 30 -8.83 20.07 0.89
CA GLU A 30 -9.15 20.70 -0.40
C GLU A 30 -10.60 20.43 -0.88
N GLY A 31 -11.40 19.68 -0.12
CA GLY A 31 -12.80 19.35 -0.46
C GLY A 31 -12.94 18.39 -1.65
N LYS A 32 -11.89 17.64 -2.00
CA LYS A 32 -11.91 16.68 -3.12
C LYS A 32 -12.51 15.32 -2.76
N PHE A 33 -12.78 15.09 -1.48
CA PHE A 33 -13.42 13.87 -0.99
C PHE A 33 -14.77 14.19 -0.38
N ASP A 34 -15.79 13.48 -0.86
CA ASP A 34 -17.17 13.56 -0.40
C ASP A 34 -17.42 12.78 0.91
N PHE A 35 -16.35 12.37 1.61
CA PHE A 35 -16.39 11.54 2.81
C PHE A 35 -15.54 12.13 3.93
N GLU A 36 -15.99 11.99 5.18
CA GLU A 36 -15.25 12.41 6.36
C GLU A 36 -13.97 11.58 6.51
N VAL A 37 -12.82 12.21 6.33
CA VAL A 37 -11.52 11.61 6.64
C VAL A 37 -11.35 11.56 8.15
N THR A 38 -11.73 10.44 8.73
CA THR A 38 -11.51 10.16 10.15
C THR A 38 -10.06 9.74 10.40
N ASN A 39 -9.54 10.01 11.61
CA ASN A 39 -8.22 9.52 12.03
C ASN A 39 -8.09 7.99 11.90
N GLY A 40 -9.21 7.26 12.03
CA GLY A 40 -9.25 5.80 11.82
C GLY A 40 -8.96 5.38 10.38
N LEU A 41 -9.46 6.13 9.39
CA LEU A 41 -9.21 5.86 7.96
C LEU A 41 -7.75 6.15 7.58
N LEU A 42 -7.16 7.19 8.15
CA LEU A 42 -5.74 7.49 7.96
C LEU A 42 -4.86 6.40 8.58
N ALA A 43 -5.15 5.99 9.81
CA ALA A 43 -4.42 4.91 10.49
C ALA A 43 -4.54 3.57 9.75
N SER A 44 -5.73 3.23 9.25
CA SER A 44 -5.94 2.00 8.47
C SER A 44 -5.18 2.03 7.14
N THR A 45 -5.08 3.20 6.50
CA THR A 45 -4.28 3.39 5.28
C THR A 45 -2.79 3.16 5.55
N VAL A 46 -2.23 3.76 6.60
CA VAL A 46 -0.82 3.54 6.98
C VAL A 46 -0.57 2.05 7.29
N TYR A 47 -1.46 1.44 8.08
CA TYR A 47 -1.37 0.03 8.43
C TYR A 47 -1.41 -0.87 7.20
N ASN A 48 -2.30 -0.58 6.24
CA ASN A 48 -2.39 -1.31 4.97
C ASN A 48 -1.06 -1.25 4.19
N ARG A 49 -0.39 -0.09 4.13
CA ARG A 49 0.90 0.04 3.42
C ARG A 49 2.04 -0.68 4.13
N ILE A 50 2.06 -0.68 5.46
CA ILE A 50 3.01 -1.49 6.24
C ILE A 50 2.80 -2.99 5.95
N LEU A 51 1.54 -3.44 5.90
CA LEU A 51 1.20 -4.83 5.57
C LEU A 51 1.66 -5.21 4.15
N ILE A 52 1.50 -4.34 3.15
CA ILE A 52 2.03 -4.58 1.80
C ILE A 52 3.55 -4.81 1.87
N GLY A 53 4.28 -3.94 2.56
CA GLY A 53 5.72 -4.07 2.76
C GLY A 53 6.10 -5.39 3.44
N LEU A 54 5.35 -5.82 4.45
CA LEU A 54 5.56 -7.09 5.14
C LEU A 54 5.33 -8.29 4.21
N VAL A 55 4.20 -8.32 3.49
CA VAL A 55 3.85 -9.40 2.54
C VAL A 55 4.91 -9.50 1.43
N VAL A 56 5.34 -8.37 0.87
CA VAL A 56 6.39 -8.31 -0.14
C VAL A 56 7.75 -8.78 0.40
N GLY A 57 8.07 -8.41 1.64
CA GLY A 57 9.28 -8.85 2.34
C GLY A 57 9.33 -10.38 2.46
N LEU A 58 8.21 -10.99 2.88
CA LEU A 58 8.04 -12.43 3.01
C LEU A 58 8.07 -13.16 1.66
N ALA A 59 7.49 -12.55 0.62
CA ALA A 59 7.37 -13.16 -0.71
C ALA A 59 8.71 -13.31 -1.47
N GLY A 60 9.83 -12.91 -0.85
CA GLY A 60 11.17 -12.96 -1.46
C GLY A 60 11.66 -14.32 -1.94
N GLY A 61 11.12 -15.42 -1.41
CA GLY A 61 11.45 -16.78 -1.86
C GLY A 61 10.73 -17.24 -3.13
N ILE A 62 9.73 -16.49 -3.60
CA ILE A 62 8.95 -16.85 -4.79
C ILE A 62 9.74 -16.48 -6.05
N ALA A 63 9.96 -17.44 -6.94
CA ALA A 63 10.59 -17.25 -8.25
C ALA A 63 9.64 -16.55 -9.24
N MET A 64 9.28 -15.31 -8.93
CA MET A 64 8.42 -14.46 -9.73
C MET A 64 9.10 -13.11 -9.96
N HIS A 65 8.78 -12.45 -11.10
CA HIS A 65 9.32 -11.13 -11.39
C HIS A 65 8.92 -10.13 -10.29
N PRO A 66 9.84 -9.32 -9.74
CA PRO A 66 9.56 -8.45 -8.58
C PRO A 66 8.41 -7.46 -8.81
N VAL A 67 8.26 -6.99 -10.04
CA VAL A 67 7.14 -6.09 -10.39
C VAL A 67 5.80 -6.82 -10.24
N LEU A 68 5.67 -8.04 -10.75
CA LEU A 68 4.42 -8.78 -10.71
C LEU A 68 4.07 -9.19 -9.28
N ARG A 69 5.06 -9.67 -8.52
CA ARG A 69 4.88 -10.07 -7.13
C ARG A 69 4.49 -8.88 -6.23
N GLY A 70 5.18 -7.75 -6.39
CA GLY A 70 4.83 -6.50 -5.71
C GLY A 70 3.44 -5.99 -6.07
N ALA A 71 3.08 -6.01 -7.36
CA ALA A 71 1.76 -5.59 -7.82
C ALA A 71 0.63 -6.47 -7.25
N LEU A 72 0.81 -7.79 -7.26
CA LEU A 72 -0.18 -8.73 -6.71
C LEU A 72 -0.33 -8.58 -5.20
N ALA A 73 0.77 -8.49 -4.47
CA ALA A 73 0.73 -8.24 -3.02
C ALA A 73 0.05 -6.90 -2.71
N GLY A 74 0.40 -5.85 -3.45
CA GLY A 74 -0.23 -4.53 -3.36
C GLY A 74 -1.73 -4.57 -3.61
N ALA A 75 -2.17 -5.23 -4.69
CA ALA A 75 -3.57 -5.38 -5.04
C ALA A 75 -4.37 -6.15 -3.98
N ILE A 76 -3.88 -7.32 -3.57
CA ILE A 76 -4.58 -8.20 -2.61
C ILE A 76 -4.75 -7.49 -1.26
N VAL A 77 -3.69 -6.87 -0.75
CA VAL A 77 -3.75 -6.19 0.55
C VAL A 77 -4.59 -4.92 0.46
N SER A 78 -4.50 -4.17 -0.64
CA SER A 78 -5.29 -2.93 -0.80
C SER A 78 -6.76 -3.18 -1.09
N MET A 79 -7.13 -4.36 -1.62
CA MET A 79 -8.54 -4.74 -1.74
C MET A 79 -9.26 -4.69 -0.40
N ALA A 80 -8.59 -5.02 0.71
CA ALA A 80 -9.20 -5.00 2.04
C ALA A 80 -9.81 -3.63 2.41
N ILE A 81 -9.21 -2.52 1.97
CA ILE A 81 -9.71 -1.16 2.20
C ILE A 81 -10.49 -0.59 1.00
N SER A 82 -10.36 -1.20 -0.17
CA SER A 82 -10.95 -0.70 -1.42
C SER A 82 -12.35 -1.28 -1.68
N ILE A 83 -12.66 -2.46 -1.15
CA ILE A 83 -13.96 -3.14 -1.39
C ILE A 83 -15.13 -2.33 -0.83
N HIS A 84 -15.01 -1.82 0.40
CA HIS A 84 -16.09 -1.10 1.07
C HIS A 84 -16.59 0.12 0.26
N PRO A 85 -15.73 1.08 -0.13
CA PRO A 85 -16.17 2.22 -0.94
C PRO A 85 -16.66 1.83 -2.35
N ILE A 86 -16.15 0.75 -2.96
CA ILE A 86 -16.65 0.27 -4.27
C ILE A 86 -18.10 -0.23 -4.14
N VAL A 87 -18.39 -0.99 -3.08
CA VAL A 87 -19.72 -1.57 -2.84
C VAL A 87 -20.73 -0.49 -2.43
N ASP A 88 -20.29 0.52 -1.67
CA ASP A 88 -21.14 1.64 -1.23
C ASP A 88 -21.43 2.69 -2.32
N GLY A 89 -20.99 2.46 -3.55
CA GLY A 89 -21.26 3.35 -4.67
C GLY A 89 -20.30 4.54 -4.80
N ASN A 90 -19.16 4.52 -4.08
CA ASN A 90 -18.06 5.47 -4.27
C ASN A 90 -16.85 4.80 -4.95
N PRO A 91 -16.92 4.57 -6.28
CA PRO A 91 -15.87 3.85 -7.00
C PRO A 91 -14.52 4.56 -6.93
N MET A 92 -14.48 5.90 -6.91
CA MET A 92 -13.22 6.66 -6.83
C MET A 92 -12.54 6.51 -5.47
N GLY A 93 -13.31 6.47 -4.37
CA GLY A 93 -12.81 6.24 -3.02
C GLY A 93 -12.18 4.86 -2.83
N GLY A 94 -12.58 3.86 -3.62
CA GLY A 94 -11.96 2.53 -3.60
C GLY A 94 -10.90 2.30 -4.67
N LEU A 95 -11.02 2.93 -5.84
CA LEU A 95 -10.03 2.76 -6.91
C LEU A 95 -8.68 3.38 -6.53
N MET A 96 -8.68 4.54 -5.87
CA MET A 96 -7.45 5.25 -5.52
C MET A 96 -6.57 4.43 -4.54
N PRO A 97 -7.08 3.95 -3.39
CA PRO A 97 -6.29 3.11 -2.49
C PRO A 97 -5.75 1.85 -3.15
N LEU A 98 -6.52 1.25 -4.07
CA LEU A 98 -6.09 0.08 -4.83
C LEU A 98 -4.92 0.38 -5.76
N LEU A 99 -5.04 1.43 -6.59
CA LEU A 99 -4.01 1.83 -7.55
C LEU A 99 -2.71 2.23 -6.85
N PHE A 100 -2.81 3.06 -5.80
CA PHE A 100 -1.65 3.43 -5.00
C PHE A 100 -1.02 2.19 -4.34
N GLY A 101 -1.83 1.24 -3.90
CA GLY A 101 -1.34 0.00 -3.31
C GLY A 101 -0.54 -0.87 -4.25
N ILE A 102 -1.01 -1.01 -5.49
CA ILE A 102 -0.27 -1.69 -6.55
C ILE A 102 1.06 -0.98 -6.79
N ALA A 103 1.03 0.35 -6.97
CA ALA A 103 2.24 1.14 -7.22
C ALA A 103 3.28 1.01 -6.10
N TYR A 104 2.88 1.20 -4.83
CA TYR A 104 3.78 1.08 -3.70
C TYR A 104 4.22 -0.36 -3.43
N GLY A 105 3.38 -1.36 -3.72
CA GLY A 105 3.76 -2.77 -3.66
C GLY A 105 4.87 -3.11 -4.66
N VAL A 106 4.78 -2.61 -5.89
CA VAL A 106 5.84 -2.73 -6.91
C VAL A 106 7.13 -2.06 -6.42
N ILE A 107 7.04 -0.83 -5.91
CA ILE A 107 8.22 -0.09 -5.43
C ILE A 107 8.89 -0.83 -4.27
N ALA A 108 8.11 -1.30 -3.29
CA ALA A 108 8.62 -2.06 -2.15
C ALA A 108 9.34 -3.34 -2.59
N ASP A 109 8.80 -4.08 -3.59
CA ASP A 109 9.41 -5.34 -4.01
C ASP A 109 10.65 -5.12 -4.88
N VAL A 110 10.64 -4.12 -5.76
CA VAL A 110 11.80 -3.77 -6.57
C VAL A 110 12.95 -3.29 -5.68
N LEU A 111 12.69 -2.38 -4.75
CA LEU A 111 13.72 -1.87 -3.82
C LEU A 111 14.25 -2.98 -2.91
N SER A 112 13.37 -3.78 -2.31
CA SER A 112 13.80 -4.87 -1.42
C SER A 112 14.55 -5.98 -2.17
N THR A 113 14.23 -6.22 -3.45
CA THR A 113 14.96 -7.19 -4.29
C THR A 113 16.29 -6.64 -4.83
N ARG A 114 16.40 -5.32 -5.04
CA ARG A 114 17.64 -4.65 -5.46
C ARG A 114 18.65 -4.51 -4.31
N TYR A 115 18.19 -4.06 -3.14
CA TYR A 115 19.06 -3.68 -2.01
C TYR A 115 19.07 -4.71 -0.86
N GLY A 116 18.11 -5.64 -0.83
CA GLY A 116 17.97 -6.63 0.24
C GLY A 116 18.48 -8.03 -0.09
N ARG A 117 19.08 -8.24 -1.27
CA ARG A 117 19.82 -9.47 -1.59
C ARG A 117 21.03 -9.64 -0.68
#